data_AF-A0A0F9HA99-F1
#
_entry.id   AF-A0A0F9HA99-F1
#
_cell.length_a   1.000
_cell.length_b   1.000
_cell.length_c   1.000
_cell.angle_alpha   90.00
_cell.angle_beta   90.00
_cell.angle_gamma   90.00
#
_symmetry.space_group_name_H-M   'P 1'
#
loop_
_entity.id
_entity.type
_entity.pdbx_description
1 polymer ?
#
loop_
_entity_poly.entity_id
_entity_poly.type
_entity_poly.pdbx_seq_one_letter_code
_entity_poly.pdbx_strand_id
1 'polypeptide(L)'
;ANAIFQAEAWIELGGERVYTKRMANNTITGLDYQGVRYVEQNPASGSQYAMRARDGEQIIWVILNKGGYIGRIENGVVWKDPAHVKPPANQPIPGRATVIHIKDAPAGWKHDARYIYIGRRNFAEELQQSKWHNPTPLRTQEPQERDDNLREFSENFEISTLRQQAGELKGKVLVCYCKPKACHGDVLVGAANFG
;
A
#
# COMPACT_ATOMS: atom_id res chain seq x y z
N ALA A 1 8.23 14.35 -26.47
CA ALA A 1 8.67 13.46 -25.40
C ALA A 1 9.63 12.43 -25.99
N ASN A 2 10.91 12.43 -25.62
CA ASN A 2 11.84 11.40 -26.10
C ASN A 2 11.58 10.13 -25.29
N ALA A 3 11.03 9.10 -25.93
CA ALA A 3 10.86 7.76 -25.37
C ALA A 3 12.20 7.27 -24.78
N ILE A 4 12.20 6.46 -23.72
CA ILE A 4 13.48 5.90 -23.20
C ILE A 4 14.09 4.96 -24.23
N PHE A 5 13.26 4.21 -24.94
CA PHE A 5 13.71 3.28 -25.97
C PHE A 5 13.93 3.94 -27.34
N GLN A 6 13.78 5.28 -27.48
CA GLN A 6 14.05 6.13 -28.65
C GLN A 6 13.90 5.51 -30.06
N ALA A 7 13.00 4.55 -30.26
CA ALA A 7 12.98 3.68 -31.46
C ALA A 7 14.31 2.93 -31.75
N GLU A 8 15.24 2.89 -30.80
CA GLU A 8 16.47 2.13 -30.87
C GLU A 8 16.17 0.64 -30.76
N ALA A 9 16.76 -0.14 -31.66
CA ALA A 9 16.57 -1.59 -31.71
C ALA A 9 17.20 -2.31 -30.50
N TRP A 10 18.05 -1.62 -29.73
CA TRP A 10 18.76 -2.17 -28.58
C TRP A 10 19.20 -1.07 -27.61
N ILE A 11 19.48 -1.44 -26.37
CA ILE A 11 20.13 -0.60 -25.36
C ILE A 11 21.21 -1.41 -24.63
N GLU A 12 22.14 -0.73 -23.96
CA GLU A 12 23.14 -1.39 -23.10
C GLU A 12 22.64 -1.45 -21.65
N LEU A 13 22.56 -2.66 -21.08
CA LEU A 13 22.19 -2.90 -19.68
C LEU A 13 23.23 -3.82 -19.04
N GLY A 14 23.87 -3.39 -17.97
CA GLY A 14 24.84 -4.22 -17.24
C GLY A 14 26.04 -4.66 -18.08
N GLY A 15 26.40 -3.92 -19.14
CA GLY A 15 27.46 -4.28 -20.09
C GLY A 15 27.01 -5.22 -21.21
N GLU A 16 25.73 -5.59 -21.27
CA GLU A 16 25.15 -6.42 -22.33
C GLU A 16 24.26 -5.59 -23.26
N ARG A 17 24.28 -5.91 -24.56
CA ARG A 17 23.33 -5.35 -25.53
C ARG A 17 22.01 -6.12 -25.45
N VAL A 18 20.94 -5.41 -25.12
CA VAL A 18 19.60 -5.97 -24.98
C VAL A 18 18.68 -5.34 -26.02
N TYR A 19 18.01 -6.18 -26.82
CA TYR A 19 17.18 -5.72 -27.92
C TYR A 19 15.77 -5.32 -27.45
N THR A 20 15.27 -4.21 -28.02
CA THR A 20 13.89 -3.77 -27.81
C THR A 20 12.97 -4.54 -28.77
N LYS A 21 11.70 -4.68 -28.39
CA LYS A 21 10.66 -5.31 -29.19
C LYS A 21 9.37 -4.51 -29.13
N ARG A 22 8.65 -4.46 -30.24
CA ARG A 22 7.27 -3.98 -30.27
C ARG A 22 6.35 -5.04 -29.71
N MET A 23 5.47 -4.64 -28.81
CA MET A 23 4.49 -5.52 -28.16
C MET A 23 3.19 -5.60 -28.98
N ALA A 24 2.24 -6.44 -28.55
CA ALA A 24 1.07 -6.93 -29.32
C ALA A 24 0.17 -5.88 -30.01
N ASN A 25 0.30 -4.59 -29.69
CA ASN A 25 -0.44 -3.50 -30.35
C ASN A 25 0.45 -2.59 -31.23
N ASN A 26 1.69 -2.99 -31.52
CA ASN A 26 2.68 -2.31 -32.36
C ASN A 26 3.06 -0.87 -31.96
N THR A 27 2.48 -0.36 -30.87
CA THR A 27 2.67 1.02 -30.37
C THR A 27 3.47 1.07 -29.08
N ILE A 28 3.63 -0.07 -28.40
CA ILE A 28 4.35 -0.17 -27.13
C ILE A 28 5.70 -0.85 -27.36
N THR A 29 6.77 -0.22 -26.91
CA THR A 29 8.12 -0.78 -26.92
C THR A 29 8.47 -1.35 -25.56
N GLY A 30 9.15 -2.49 -25.53
CA GLY A 30 9.70 -3.05 -24.30
C GLY A 30 10.87 -3.98 -24.57
N LEU A 31 11.46 -4.57 -23.52
CA LEU A 31 12.54 -5.54 -23.61
C LEU A 31 12.44 -6.55 -22.47
N ASP A 32 13.07 -7.70 -22.64
CA ASP A 32 13.21 -8.70 -21.58
C ASP A 32 14.71 -8.80 -21.21
N TYR A 33 15.03 -8.73 -19.91
CA TYR A 33 16.38 -8.83 -19.37
C TYR A 33 16.35 -9.56 -18.02
N GLN A 34 17.21 -10.57 -17.86
CA GLN A 34 17.36 -11.34 -16.61
C GLN A 34 16.04 -11.83 -15.97
N GLY A 35 15.10 -12.31 -16.79
CA GLY A 35 13.80 -12.83 -16.31
C GLY A 35 12.74 -11.77 -16.03
N VAL A 36 13.06 -10.51 -16.30
CA VAL A 36 12.20 -9.34 -16.11
C VAL A 36 11.92 -8.68 -17.46
N ARG A 37 10.72 -8.17 -17.64
CA ARG A 37 10.22 -7.43 -18.78
C ARG A 37 10.03 -5.97 -18.41
N TYR A 38 10.58 -5.09 -19.23
CA TYR A 38 10.47 -3.65 -19.14
C TYR A 38 9.55 -3.18 -20.27
N VAL A 39 8.46 -2.48 -19.97
CA VAL A 39 7.43 -2.08 -20.94
C VAL A 39 7.16 -0.60 -20.81
N GLU A 40 7.29 0.16 -21.90
CA GLU A 40 6.96 1.59 -21.88
C GLU A 40 5.45 1.82 -21.69
N GLN A 41 5.09 2.90 -20.97
CA GLN A 41 3.70 3.29 -20.80
C GLN A 41 3.07 3.64 -22.14
N ASN A 42 1.90 3.05 -22.43
CA ASN A 42 1.10 3.40 -23.60
C ASN A 42 0.44 4.78 -23.42
N PRO A 43 0.84 5.83 -24.18
CA PRO A 43 0.26 7.16 -24.06
C PRO A 43 -1.15 7.24 -24.66
N ALA A 44 -1.59 6.24 -25.43
CA ALA A 44 -2.94 6.20 -25.99
C ALA A 44 -4.00 5.66 -25.01
N SER A 45 -3.60 5.14 -23.84
CA SER A 45 -4.57 4.67 -22.84
C SER A 45 -5.24 5.82 -22.08
N GLY A 46 -6.36 5.52 -21.39
CA GLY A 46 -7.10 6.47 -20.57
C GLY A 46 -6.58 6.65 -19.13
N SER A 47 -5.41 6.09 -18.80
CA SER A 47 -4.87 6.13 -17.44
C SER A 47 -4.20 7.46 -17.09
N GLN A 48 -4.09 7.77 -15.79
CA GLN A 48 -3.31 8.93 -15.33
C GLN A 48 -1.84 8.89 -15.78
N TYR A 49 -1.26 7.69 -15.88
CA TYR A 49 0.11 7.52 -16.37
C TYR A 49 0.22 7.80 -17.87
N ALA A 50 -0.84 7.56 -18.64
CA ALA A 50 -0.88 7.93 -20.05
C ALA A 50 -0.95 9.45 -20.24
N MET A 51 -1.68 10.16 -19.39
CA MET A 51 -1.67 11.64 -19.38
C MET A 51 -0.25 12.15 -19.12
N ARG A 52 0.39 11.68 -18.05
CA ARG A 52 1.78 12.01 -17.72
C ARG A 52 2.76 11.69 -18.85
N ALA A 53 2.60 10.53 -19.50
CA ALA A 53 3.43 10.16 -20.65
C ALA A 53 3.22 11.08 -21.87
N ARG A 54 1.98 11.53 -22.12
CA ARG A 54 1.69 12.54 -23.15
C ARG A 54 2.34 13.89 -22.83
N ASP A 55 2.40 14.24 -21.54
CA ASP A 55 3.01 15.48 -21.04
C ASP A 55 4.55 15.43 -21.00
N GLY A 56 5.16 14.30 -21.38
CA GLY A 56 6.61 14.17 -21.53
C GLY A 56 7.30 13.27 -20.51
N GLU A 57 6.57 12.75 -19.53
CA GLU A 57 7.16 11.85 -18.54
C GLU A 57 7.49 10.48 -19.13
N GLN A 58 8.66 9.96 -18.77
CA GLN A 58 9.10 8.63 -19.16
C GLN A 58 8.68 7.62 -18.10
N ILE A 59 7.84 6.65 -18.48
CA ILE A 59 7.29 5.67 -17.54
C ILE A 59 7.49 4.26 -18.11
N ILE A 60 8.19 3.41 -17.37
CA ILE A 60 8.45 2.01 -17.74
C ILE A 60 7.89 1.08 -16.65
N TRP A 61 7.07 0.11 -17.03
CA TRP A 61 6.60 -0.97 -16.19
C TRP A 61 7.62 -2.12 -16.17
N VAL A 62 7.97 -2.58 -14.98
CA VAL A 62 8.91 -3.69 -14.74
C VAL A 62 8.09 -4.89 -14.25
N ILE A 63 8.10 -5.99 -15.00
CA ILE A 63 7.18 -7.13 -14.86
C ILE A 63 7.97 -8.42 -14.95
N LEU A 64 7.73 -9.43 -14.12
CA LEU A 64 8.29 -10.76 -14.30
C LEU A 64 7.78 -11.38 -15.61
N ASN A 65 8.65 -12.11 -16.31
CA ASN A 65 8.28 -12.75 -17.59
C ASN A 65 7.11 -13.76 -17.47
N LYS A 66 6.86 -14.31 -16.27
CA LYS A 66 5.75 -15.23 -15.97
C LYS A 66 4.42 -14.51 -15.63
N GLY A 67 4.39 -13.18 -15.77
CA GLY A 67 3.32 -12.35 -15.23
C GLY A 67 3.57 -12.07 -13.75
N GLY A 68 3.40 -10.80 -13.36
CA GLY A 68 3.68 -10.34 -12.00
C GLY A 68 4.46 -9.04 -12.05
N TYR A 69 3.84 -7.94 -11.66
CA TYR A 69 4.48 -6.64 -11.72
C TYR A 69 5.43 -6.43 -10.53
N ILE A 70 6.60 -5.89 -10.81
CA ILE A 70 7.71 -5.69 -9.86
C ILE A 70 7.76 -4.23 -9.39
N GLY A 71 7.44 -3.31 -10.29
CA GLY A 71 7.55 -1.89 -10.07
C GLY A 71 7.63 -1.14 -11.39
N ARG A 72 7.89 0.15 -11.32
CA ARG A 72 8.02 1.01 -12.49
C ARG A 72 9.21 1.93 -12.35
N ILE A 73 9.65 2.49 -13.47
CA ILE A 73 10.70 3.50 -13.52
C ILE A 73 10.02 4.75 -14.07
N GLU A 74 10.10 5.86 -13.34
CA GLU A 74 9.55 7.15 -13.74
C GLU A 74 10.70 8.15 -13.85
N ASN A 75 10.96 8.68 -15.05
CA ASN A 75 12.02 9.65 -15.33
C ASN A 75 13.40 9.23 -14.77
N GLY A 76 13.75 7.94 -14.92
CA GLY A 76 14.99 7.36 -14.42
C GLY A 76 14.97 6.97 -12.93
N VAL A 77 13.92 7.34 -12.19
CA VAL A 77 13.76 6.97 -10.77
C VAL A 77 13.05 5.63 -10.68
N VAL A 78 13.67 4.66 -10.00
CA VAL A 78 13.08 3.34 -9.77
C VAL A 78 12.06 3.42 -8.65
N TRP A 79 10.80 3.24 -9.02
CA TRP A 79 9.66 3.08 -8.12
C TRP A 79 9.31 1.61 -7.99
N LYS A 80 9.80 0.95 -6.94
CA LYS A 80 9.19 -0.33 -6.54
C LYS A 80 7.78 -0.01 -6.09
N ASP A 81 6.78 -0.57 -6.76
CA ASP A 81 5.41 -0.24 -6.46
C ASP A 81 4.97 -0.97 -5.18
N PRO A 82 4.63 -0.24 -4.11
CA PRO A 82 4.09 -0.84 -2.90
C PRO A 82 2.69 -1.44 -3.12
N ALA A 83 2.04 -1.19 -4.25
CA ALA A 83 0.64 -1.54 -4.50
C ALA A 83 0.41 -2.90 -5.20
N HIS A 84 1.45 -3.58 -5.71
CA HIS A 84 1.25 -4.83 -6.49
C HIS A 84 2.25 -5.97 -6.26
N VAL A 85 3.33 -5.75 -5.51
CA VAL A 85 3.61 -6.75 -4.47
C VAL A 85 2.50 -6.46 -3.47
N LYS A 86 1.48 -7.33 -3.31
CA LYS A 86 0.80 -7.33 -2.00
C LYS A 86 1.97 -7.48 -1.03
N PRO A 87 2.33 -6.47 -0.20
CA PRO A 87 3.12 -6.77 0.97
C PRO A 87 2.37 -7.96 1.57
N PRO A 88 3.01 -9.07 1.98
CA PRO A 88 2.26 -10.09 2.72
C PRO A 88 1.49 -9.30 3.76
N ALA A 89 0.14 -9.39 3.78
CA ALA A 89 -0.86 -8.32 4.02
C ALA A 89 -0.73 -7.51 5.33
N ASN A 90 0.36 -7.76 6.03
CA ASN A 90 0.71 -7.54 7.38
C ASN A 90 2.08 -6.83 7.49
N GLN A 91 2.83 -6.54 6.41
CA GLN A 91 4.15 -5.91 6.54
C GLN A 91 4.05 -4.37 6.72
N PRO A 92 4.78 -3.79 7.69
CA PRO A 92 4.78 -2.35 7.92
C PRO A 92 5.30 -1.56 6.71
N ILE A 93 4.59 -0.50 6.33
CA ILE A 93 5.08 0.48 5.36
C ILE A 93 5.90 1.54 6.12
N PRO A 94 7.18 1.76 5.80
CA PRO A 94 8.01 2.75 6.49
C PRO A 94 7.34 4.13 6.53
N GLY A 95 7.21 4.69 7.73
CA GLY A 95 6.67 6.03 7.95
C GLY A 95 5.14 6.18 7.84
N ARG A 96 4.40 5.11 7.48
CA ARG A 96 2.94 5.16 7.35
C ARG A 96 2.27 4.11 8.24
N ALA A 97 1.37 4.56 9.11
CA ALA A 97 0.51 3.67 9.88
C ALA A 97 -0.48 2.95 8.95
N THR A 98 -0.76 1.68 9.21
CA THR A 98 -1.77 0.88 8.50
C THR A 98 -2.60 0.07 9.50
N VAL A 99 -3.76 -0.42 9.08
CA VAL A 99 -4.60 -1.30 9.91
C VAL A 99 -4.93 -2.59 9.17
N ILE A 100 -4.81 -3.72 9.87
CA ILE A 100 -5.04 -5.07 9.35
C ILE A 100 -6.02 -5.83 10.23
N HIS A 101 -6.62 -6.89 9.67
CA HIS A 101 -7.34 -7.84 10.47
C HIS A 101 -6.36 -8.71 11.27
N ILE A 102 -6.72 -9.12 12.49
CA ILE A 102 -5.84 -9.96 13.33
C ILE A 102 -5.48 -11.32 12.72
N LYS A 103 -6.40 -11.94 11.96
CA LYS A 103 -6.09 -13.20 11.25
C LYS A 103 -5.09 -12.98 10.12
N ASP A 104 -4.93 -11.74 9.69
CA ASP A 104 -3.92 -11.29 8.77
C ASP A 104 -2.74 -10.68 9.56
N ALA A 105 -2.39 -11.17 10.74
CA ALA A 105 -1.14 -10.79 11.41
C ALA A 105 -0.15 -11.96 11.33
N PRO A 106 1.16 -11.72 11.11
CA PRO A 106 2.11 -12.82 10.94
C PRO A 106 2.33 -13.55 12.27
N ALA A 107 2.80 -14.79 12.22
CA ALA A 107 3.21 -15.50 13.43
C ALA A 107 4.23 -14.66 14.25
N GLY A 108 4.05 -14.60 15.57
CA GLY A 108 4.91 -13.83 16.47
C GLY A 108 4.66 -12.32 16.52
N TRP A 109 3.68 -11.78 15.79
CA TRP A 109 3.38 -10.34 15.78
C TRP A 109 3.17 -9.73 17.16
N LYS A 110 2.66 -10.51 18.12
CA LYS A 110 2.43 -10.08 19.52
C LYS A 110 3.72 -9.66 20.24
N HIS A 111 4.88 -10.11 19.77
CA HIS A 111 6.21 -9.79 20.31
C HIS A 111 7.00 -8.81 19.43
N ASP A 112 6.40 -8.33 18.34
CA ASP A 112 7.05 -7.46 17.37
C ASP A 112 6.53 -6.03 17.52
N ALA A 113 7.42 -5.12 17.92
CA ALA A 113 7.09 -3.72 18.21
C ALA A 113 6.58 -2.93 16.99
N ARG A 114 6.64 -3.50 15.79
CA ARG A 114 6.03 -2.93 14.57
C ARG A 114 4.51 -3.09 14.56
N TYR A 115 3.98 -4.06 15.30
CA TYR A 115 2.56 -4.35 15.40
C TYR A 115 2.00 -3.84 16.72
N ILE A 116 0.82 -3.26 16.68
CA ILE A 116 0.13 -2.77 17.88
C ILE A 116 -1.30 -3.29 17.85
N TYR A 117 -1.68 -4.05 18.88
CA TYR A 117 -3.08 -4.37 19.08
C TYR A 117 -3.85 -3.12 19.50
N ILE A 118 -4.97 -2.84 18.83
CA ILE A 118 -5.80 -1.66 19.09
C ILE A 118 -7.22 -2.02 19.56
N GLY A 119 -7.48 -3.27 19.88
CA GLY A 119 -8.81 -3.73 20.31
C GLY A 119 -9.01 -3.76 21.83
N ARG A 120 -10.20 -4.22 22.22
CA ARG A 120 -10.55 -4.51 23.62
C ARG A 120 -9.87 -5.78 24.11
N ARG A 121 -9.87 -6.02 25.43
CA ARG A 121 -9.34 -7.27 26.00
C ARG A 121 -9.94 -8.50 25.30
N ASN A 122 -9.09 -9.43 24.89
CA ASN A 122 -9.50 -10.71 24.35
C ASN A 122 -8.78 -11.84 25.09
N PHE A 123 -9.53 -12.60 25.89
CA PHE A 123 -9.00 -13.69 26.69
C PHE A 123 -8.56 -14.90 25.87
N ALA A 124 -9.29 -15.24 24.80
CA ALA A 124 -8.97 -16.39 23.96
C ALA A 124 -7.62 -16.23 23.25
N GLU A 125 -7.21 -14.98 23.02
CA GLU A 125 -6.00 -14.61 22.29
C GLU A 125 -4.94 -14.00 23.20
N GLU A 126 -5.18 -14.00 24.52
CA GLU A 126 -4.28 -13.43 25.54
C GLU A 126 -3.90 -11.95 25.28
N LEU A 127 -4.81 -11.20 24.66
CA LEU A 127 -4.60 -9.79 24.32
C LEU A 127 -5.15 -8.88 25.40
N GLN A 128 -4.27 -8.02 25.93
CA GLN A 128 -4.67 -6.98 26.87
C GLN A 128 -5.45 -5.88 26.14
N GLN A 129 -6.29 -5.16 26.89
CA GLN A 129 -6.99 -4.00 26.35
C GLN A 129 -5.97 -2.94 25.93
N SER A 130 -6.06 -2.50 24.68
CA SER A 130 -5.24 -1.42 24.17
C SER A 130 -5.75 -0.07 24.67
N LYS A 131 -4.85 0.90 24.94
CA LYS A 131 -5.28 2.30 25.15
C LYS A 131 -5.97 2.91 23.92
N TRP A 132 -5.74 2.32 22.75
CA TRP A 132 -6.31 2.74 21.46
C TRP A 132 -7.64 2.04 21.14
N HIS A 133 -8.24 1.34 22.10
CA HIS A 133 -9.51 0.68 21.89
C HIS A 133 -10.66 1.68 21.74
N ASN A 134 -11.66 1.32 20.94
CA ASN A 134 -12.94 2.01 21.01
C ASN A 134 -13.61 1.67 22.37
N PRO A 135 -14.04 2.64 23.19
CA PRO A 135 -14.75 2.35 24.44
C PRO A 135 -16.13 1.74 24.22
N THR A 136 -16.84 2.13 23.16
CA THR A 136 -18.25 1.77 22.93
C THR A 136 -18.38 0.52 22.04
N PRO A 137 -18.90 -0.63 22.52
CA PRO A 137 -18.98 -1.86 21.74
C PRO A 137 -20.15 -1.88 20.75
N LEU A 138 -19.95 -2.57 19.63
CA LEU A 138 -21.05 -2.98 18.74
C LEU A 138 -21.85 -4.08 19.43
N ARG A 139 -23.18 -4.01 19.34
CA ARG A 139 -24.15 -4.93 19.95
C ARG A 139 -24.82 -5.81 18.92
N THR A 140 -25.15 -5.28 17.75
CA THR A 140 -25.95 -5.97 16.72
C THR A 140 -25.20 -6.21 15.41
N GLN A 141 -24.01 -5.60 15.24
CA GLN A 141 -23.22 -5.66 14.00
C GLN A 141 -23.90 -5.05 12.77
N GLU A 142 -25.04 -4.40 12.96
CA GLU A 142 -25.77 -3.68 11.91
C GLU A 142 -24.91 -2.56 11.32
N PRO A 143 -25.01 -2.28 10.02
CA PRO A 143 -24.22 -1.22 9.39
C PRO A 143 -24.40 0.14 10.06
N GLN A 144 -25.65 0.52 10.38
CA GLN A 144 -25.94 1.81 11.00
C GLN A 144 -25.30 1.94 12.39
N GLU A 145 -25.39 0.89 13.21
CA GLU A 145 -24.74 0.88 14.53
C GLU A 145 -23.23 1.07 14.40
N ARG A 146 -22.60 0.44 13.40
CA ARG A 146 -21.16 0.62 13.15
C ARG A 146 -20.83 2.05 12.77
N ASP A 147 -21.62 2.67 11.90
CA ASP A 147 -21.36 4.04 11.46
C ASP A 147 -21.53 5.04 12.61
N ASP A 148 -22.58 4.88 13.42
CA ASP A 148 -22.80 5.71 14.61
C ASP A 148 -21.68 5.53 15.64
N ASN A 149 -21.26 4.28 15.87
CA ASN A 149 -20.17 3.94 16.79
C ASN A 149 -18.81 4.51 16.34
N LEU A 150 -18.55 4.53 15.03
CA LEU A 150 -17.34 5.12 14.47
C LEU A 150 -17.37 6.65 14.51
N ARG A 151 -18.54 7.25 14.29
CA ARG A 151 -18.73 8.70 14.43
C ARG A 151 -18.46 9.14 15.87
N GLU A 152 -19.12 8.49 16.83
CA GLU A 152 -18.92 8.74 18.27
C GLU A 152 -17.44 8.57 18.66
N PHE A 153 -16.80 7.49 18.20
CA PHE A 153 -15.37 7.28 18.46
C PHE A 153 -14.52 8.41 17.88
N SER A 154 -14.77 8.81 16.64
CA SER A 154 -14.01 9.87 15.97
C SER A 154 -14.15 11.21 16.71
N GLU A 155 -15.37 11.61 17.04
CA GLU A 155 -15.64 12.87 17.74
C GLU A 155 -14.99 12.90 19.13
N ASN A 156 -15.15 11.82 19.91
CA ASN A 156 -14.54 11.71 21.23
C ASN A 156 -13.01 11.63 21.15
N PHE A 157 -12.47 10.92 20.14
CA PHE A 157 -11.04 10.79 19.95
C PHE A 157 -10.39 12.15 19.67
N GLU A 158 -10.94 12.95 18.76
CA GLU A 158 -10.36 14.25 18.37
C GLU A 158 -10.19 15.22 19.55
N ILE A 159 -11.13 15.24 20.50
CA ILE A 159 -11.05 16.10 21.69
C ILE A 159 -10.32 15.44 22.89
N SER A 160 -9.91 14.17 22.77
CA SER A 160 -9.26 13.44 23.85
C SER A 160 -7.76 13.72 23.94
N THR A 161 -7.17 13.45 25.10
CA THR A 161 -5.71 13.47 25.28
C THR A 161 -4.99 12.37 24.48
N LEU A 162 -5.70 11.30 24.06
CA LEU A 162 -5.13 10.26 23.21
C LEU A 162 -4.78 10.78 21.81
N ARG A 163 -5.50 11.80 21.31
CA ARG A 163 -5.21 12.40 20.01
C ARG A 163 -3.80 12.96 19.91
N GLN A 164 -3.29 13.52 21.01
CA GLN A 164 -1.94 14.09 21.10
C GLN A 164 -0.86 13.01 21.05
N GLN A 165 -1.21 11.76 21.37
CA GLN A 165 -0.31 10.61 21.35
C GLN A 165 -0.30 9.89 19.98
N ALA A 166 -1.11 10.32 19.01
CA ALA A 166 -1.30 9.61 17.74
C ALA A 166 0.02 9.39 16.95
N GLY A 167 1.02 10.25 17.17
CA GLY A 167 2.36 10.09 16.59
C GLY A 167 3.05 8.77 16.97
N GLU A 168 2.71 8.15 18.09
CA GLU A 168 3.21 6.82 18.49
C GLU A 168 2.85 5.71 17.50
N LEU A 169 1.78 5.91 16.73
CA LEU A 169 1.26 4.95 15.77
C LEU A 169 1.93 5.07 14.39
N LYS A 170 2.74 6.11 14.14
CA LYS A 170 3.35 6.35 12.84
C LYS A 170 4.27 5.19 12.45
N GLY A 171 4.06 4.67 11.24
CA GLY A 171 4.82 3.51 10.73
C GLY A 171 4.49 2.17 11.41
N LYS A 172 3.45 2.11 12.26
CA LYS A 172 3.00 0.88 12.92
C LYS A 172 1.91 0.18 12.12
N VAL A 173 1.80 -1.12 12.33
CA VAL A 173 0.68 -1.94 11.84
C VAL A 173 -0.29 -2.16 12.98
N LEU A 174 -1.45 -1.51 12.89
CA LEU A 174 -2.53 -1.63 13.87
C LEU A 174 -3.31 -2.92 13.62
N VAL A 175 -3.45 -3.73 14.66
CA VAL A 175 -4.11 -5.04 14.60
C VAL A 175 -5.49 -4.94 15.24
N CYS A 176 -6.54 -5.19 14.46
CA CYS A 176 -7.93 -5.14 14.92
C CYS A 176 -8.76 -6.33 14.39
N TYR A 177 -9.85 -6.66 15.07
CA TYR A 177 -10.81 -7.67 14.62
C TYR A 177 -11.88 -7.13 13.67
N CYS A 178 -12.04 -5.80 13.58
CA CYS A 178 -13.14 -5.21 12.82
C CYS A 178 -12.91 -5.24 11.30
N LYS A 179 -11.66 -5.23 10.85
CA LYS A 179 -11.34 -5.35 9.42
C LYS A 179 -11.90 -6.66 8.85
N PRO A 180 -12.36 -6.69 7.59
CA PRO A 180 -12.26 -5.65 6.56
C PRO A 180 -13.36 -4.57 6.63
N LYS A 181 -14.34 -4.68 7.55
CA LYS A 181 -15.37 -3.65 7.73
C LYS A 181 -14.72 -2.34 8.24
N ALA A 182 -15.46 -1.23 8.14
CA ALA A 182 -15.04 0.05 8.70
C ALA A 182 -14.62 -0.12 10.19
N CYS A 183 -13.47 0.44 10.56
CA CYS A 183 -12.77 0.15 11.81
C CYS A 183 -12.32 1.44 12.48
N HIS A 184 -12.33 1.49 13.81
CA HIS A 184 -11.80 2.64 14.55
C HIS A 184 -10.30 2.85 14.29
N GLY A 185 -9.58 1.78 13.91
CA GLY A 185 -8.21 1.87 13.43
C GLY A 185 -8.03 2.73 12.18
N ASP A 186 -9.07 2.93 11.36
CA ASP A 186 -9.01 3.85 10.22
C ASP A 186 -8.89 5.31 10.68
N VAL A 187 -9.61 5.69 11.74
CA VAL A 187 -9.51 7.01 12.39
C VAL A 187 -8.10 7.22 12.96
N LEU A 188 -7.59 6.22 13.68
CA LEU A 188 -6.25 6.27 14.27
C LEU A 188 -5.14 6.41 13.21
N VAL A 189 -5.26 5.66 12.10
CA VAL A 189 -4.34 5.74 10.96
C VAL A 189 -4.38 7.13 10.30
N GLY A 190 -5.57 7.74 10.19
CA GLY A 190 -5.72 9.11 9.72
C GLY A 190 -4.93 10.10 10.58
N ALA A 191 -5.15 10.06 11.90
CA ALA A 191 -4.47 10.93 12.84
C ALA A 191 -2.94 10.72 12.89
N ALA A 192 -2.47 9.48 12.74
CA ALA A 192 -1.04 9.15 12.79
C ALA A 192 -0.26 9.59 11.53
N ASN A 193 -0.93 9.64 10.38
CA ASN A 193 -0.29 9.92 9.09
C ASN A 193 -0.40 11.39 8.66
N PHE A 194 -1.39 12.12 9.16
CA PHE A 194 -1.68 13.51 8.76
C PHE A 194 -1.65 14.50 9.95
N GLY A 195 -1.12 14.05 11.10
CA GLY A 195 -0.84 14.88 12.27
C GLY A 195 0.60 15.36 12.36
#